data_AF-A0A7X6VDS7-F1
#
_entry.id   AF-A0A7X6VDS7-F1
#
_cell.length_a   1.000
_cell.length_b   1.000
_cell.length_c   1.000
_cell.angle_alpha   90.00
_cell.angle_beta   90.00
_cell.angle_gamma   90.00
#
_symmetry.space_group_name_H-M   'P 1'
#
loop_
_entity.id
_entity.type
_entity.pdbx_description
1 polymer ?
#
loop_
_entity_poly.entity_id
_entity_poly.type
_entity_poly.pdbx_seq_one_letter_code
_entity_poly.pdbx_strand_id
1 'polypeptide(L)'
;MQIIPFIHSGGAKATGYTTKEISVGCASHSGEPIHQETVLNVLKRLNLDVNDLHCGVRKPYNEDENNRLISKGEKPSALHAGCSGKHAAMLAYAKYLGCDIHDYHKISHPVQQEVMKTISIFTDEDIKNIPIGIDGCGLPIFILPIYKMALSYARLTRYSQDPDSTYHEACKTIFEAMNEYPE
;
A
#
# COMPACT_ATOMS: atom_id res chain seq x y z
N MET A 1 -7.60 -0.51 0.44
CA MET A 1 -7.93 -0.32 1.87
C MET A 1 -6.76 0.21 2.71
N GLN A 2 -5.60 -0.45 2.74
CA GLN A 2 -4.51 -0.08 3.68
C GLN A 2 -3.87 1.29 3.43
N ILE A 3 -3.98 1.86 2.22
CA ILE A 3 -3.47 3.20 1.90
C ILE A 3 -4.41 4.34 2.33
N ILE A 4 -5.67 4.04 2.64
CA ILE A 4 -6.69 5.03 3.01
C ILE A 4 -6.22 5.96 4.15
N PRO A 5 -5.68 5.49 5.29
CA PRO A 5 -5.28 6.40 6.37
C PRO A 5 -4.17 7.37 5.95
N PHE A 6 -3.27 6.96 5.06
CA PHE A 6 -2.22 7.83 4.53
C PHE A 6 -2.79 8.97 3.68
N ILE A 7 -3.82 8.70 2.88
CA ILE A 7 -4.47 9.72 2.05
C ILE A 7 -5.41 10.57 2.90
N HIS A 8 -6.23 9.93 3.74
CA HIS A 8 -7.22 10.58 4.60
C HIS A 8 -6.59 11.56 5.60
N SER A 9 -5.41 11.23 6.14
CA SER A 9 -4.65 12.15 7.01
C SER A 9 -4.02 13.34 6.28
N GLY A 10 -4.03 13.35 4.94
CA GLY A 10 -3.31 14.34 4.13
C GLY A 10 -1.83 14.02 3.92
N GLY A 11 -1.34 12.88 4.42
CA GLY A 11 0.06 12.46 4.27
C GLY A 11 0.49 12.31 2.82
N ALA A 12 -0.39 11.78 1.96
CA ALA A 12 -0.11 11.67 0.52
C ALA A 12 0.18 13.05 -0.10
N LYS A 13 -0.67 14.05 0.18
CA LYS A 13 -0.46 15.42 -0.29
C LYS A 13 0.81 16.05 0.29
N ALA A 14 1.05 15.88 1.59
CA ALA A 14 2.22 16.45 2.27
C ALA A 14 3.57 15.88 1.79
N THR A 15 3.58 14.64 1.31
CA THR A 15 4.77 13.95 0.80
C THR A 15 4.89 14.00 -0.72
N GLY A 16 4.00 14.75 -1.40
CA GLY A 16 3.99 14.88 -2.85
C GLY A 16 3.66 13.59 -3.61
N TYR A 17 2.87 12.70 -3.00
CA TYR A 17 2.42 11.46 -3.64
C TYR A 17 1.48 11.76 -4.82
N THR A 18 1.82 11.21 -5.97
CA THR A 18 1.05 11.32 -7.22
C THR A 18 -0.03 10.23 -7.32
N THR A 19 -1.00 10.40 -8.21
CA THR A 19 -2.02 9.38 -8.49
C THR A 19 -1.40 8.06 -8.97
N LYS A 20 -0.34 8.11 -9.80
CA LYS A 20 0.43 6.93 -10.21
C LYS A 20 1.02 6.17 -9.01
N GLU A 21 1.64 6.87 -8.07
CA GLU A 21 2.23 6.26 -6.87
C GLU A 21 1.17 5.75 -5.89
N ILE A 22 0.01 6.41 -5.83
CA ILE A 22 -1.16 5.91 -5.08
C ILE A 22 -1.64 4.59 -5.69
N SER A 23 -1.73 4.49 -7.02
CA SER A 23 -2.15 3.25 -7.69
C SER A 23 -1.23 2.08 -7.33
N VAL A 24 0.09 2.26 -7.47
CA VAL A 24 1.08 1.22 -7.11
C VAL A 24 1.07 0.90 -5.60
N GLY A 25 0.66 1.84 -4.74
CA GLY A 25 0.45 1.61 -3.31
C GLY A 25 -0.84 0.87 -2.95
N CYS A 26 -1.83 0.84 -3.84
CA CYS A 26 -3.14 0.21 -3.63
C CYS A 26 -3.13 -1.30 -3.86
N ALA A 27 -2.30 -1.80 -4.77
CA ALA A 27 -2.37 -3.16 -5.30
C ALA A 27 -1.05 -3.93 -5.15
N SER A 28 -1.11 -5.23 -5.47
CA SER A 28 0.08 -6.05 -5.66
C SER A 28 0.45 -6.00 -7.15
N HIS A 29 1.51 -5.28 -7.50
CA HIS A 29 1.92 -5.10 -8.90
C HIS A 29 2.70 -6.31 -9.45
N SER A 30 2.85 -6.37 -10.76
CA SER A 30 3.50 -7.48 -11.48
C SER A 30 5.05 -7.48 -11.38
N GLY A 31 5.63 -6.35 -10.97
CA GLY A 31 7.08 -6.17 -10.83
C GLY A 31 7.76 -5.67 -12.11
N GLU A 32 6.99 -5.21 -13.09
CA GLU A 32 7.51 -4.57 -14.32
C GLU A 32 8.35 -3.31 -14.05
N PRO A 33 9.21 -2.90 -15.00
CA PRO A 33 10.05 -1.71 -14.87
C PRO A 33 9.30 -0.45 -14.47
N ILE A 34 8.08 -0.25 -14.97
CA ILE A 34 7.25 0.92 -14.61
C ILE A 34 6.88 0.95 -13.12
N HIS A 35 6.63 -0.21 -12.53
CA HIS A 35 6.36 -0.34 -11.08
C HIS A 35 7.63 -0.09 -10.29
N GLN A 36 8.74 -0.71 -10.70
CA GLN A 36 10.04 -0.55 -10.05
C GLN A 36 10.48 0.92 -10.03
N GLU A 37 10.34 1.62 -11.16
CA GLU A 37 10.67 3.04 -11.29
C GLU A 37 9.77 3.91 -10.40
N THR A 38 8.46 3.64 -10.38
CA THR A 38 7.51 4.39 -9.55
C THR A 38 7.86 4.27 -8.06
N VAL A 39 8.15 3.05 -7.59
CA VAL A 39 8.55 2.80 -6.20
C VAL A 39 9.90 3.45 -5.89
N LEU A 40 10.87 3.35 -6.80
CA LEU A 40 12.19 3.95 -6.63
C LEU A 40 12.11 5.49 -6.54
N ASN A 41 11.22 6.12 -7.31
CA ASN A 41 11.02 7.57 -7.27
C ASN A 41 10.43 8.03 -5.93
N VAL A 42 9.50 7.27 -5.35
CA VAL A 42 9.02 7.50 -3.98
C VAL A 42 10.18 7.44 -2.99
N LEU A 43 10.95 6.34 -3.00
CA LEU A 43 12.04 6.15 -2.03
C LEU A 43 13.07 7.28 -2.12
N LYS A 44 13.48 7.65 -3.35
CA LYS A 44 14.39 8.78 -3.58
C LYS A 44 13.84 10.09 -3.02
N ARG A 45 12.56 10.39 -3.25
CA ARG A 45 11.92 11.60 -2.72
C ARG A 45 11.91 11.63 -1.20
N LEU A 46 11.82 10.46 -0.58
CA LEU A 46 11.89 10.30 0.87
C LEU A 46 13.33 10.22 1.39
N ASN A 47 14.38 10.31 0.57
CA ASN A 47 15.76 10.02 0.96
C ASN A 47 15.90 8.63 1.62
N LEU A 48 15.28 7.62 1.01
CA LEU A 48 15.33 6.21 1.39
C LEU A 48 15.92 5.38 0.26
N ASP A 49 16.33 4.16 0.58
CA ASP A 49 16.84 3.19 -0.38
C ASP A 49 15.99 1.91 -0.41
N VAL A 50 16.33 1.01 -1.35
CA VAL A 50 15.57 -0.24 -1.57
C VAL A 50 15.63 -1.18 -0.36
N ASN A 51 16.65 -1.08 0.49
CA ASN A 51 16.80 -1.89 1.70
C ASN A 51 15.88 -1.44 2.84
N ASP A 52 15.29 -0.24 2.77
CA ASP A 52 14.24 0.20 3.70
C ASP A 52 12.91 -0.55 3.46
N LEU A 53 12.77 -1.23 2.31
CA LEU A 53 11.61 -2.06 2.01
C LEU A 53 11.70 -3.41 2.74
N HIS A 54 10.69 -3.70 3.55
CA HIS A 54 10.58 -4.94 4.34
C HIS A 54 9.95 -6.10 3.55
N CYS A 55 9.46 -5.88 2.34
CA CYS A 55 8.73 -6.89 1.55
C CYS A 55 9.58 -8.09 1.09
N GLY A 56 10.89 -8.03 1.32
CA GLY A 56 11.87 -9.03 0.90
C GLY A 56 12.09 -9.03 -0.61
N VAL A 57 12.99 -9.89 -1.08
CA VAL A 57 13.30 -10.08 -2.49
C VAL A 57 12.45 -11.22 -3.06
N ARG A 58 11.72 -10.94 -4.14
CA ARG A 58 10.88 -11.92 -4.84
C ARG A 58 11.10 -11.81 -6.34
N LYS A 59 10.92 -12.92 -7.06
CA LYS A 59 10.84 -12.87 -8.52
C LYS A 59 9.62 -12.02 -8.94
N PRO A 60 9.71 -11.24 -10.02
CA PRO A 60 8.55 -10.55 -10.57
C PRO A 60 7.50 -11.57 -11.02
N TYR A 61 6.23 -11.18 -10.96
CA TYR A 61 5.13 -11.96 -11.52
C TYR A 61 5.05 -11.83 -13.03
N ASN A 62 5.50 -10.69 -13.58
CA ASN A 62 5.62 -10.49 -15.01
C ASN A 62 6.69 -11.43 -15.59
N GLU A 63 6.28 -12.27 -16.54
CA GLU A 63 7.14 -13.29 -17.14
C GLU A 63 8.26 -12.69 -17.99
N ASP A 64 7.98 -11.61 -18.72
CA ASP A 64 8.96 -10.94 -19.57
C ASP A 64 10.09 -10.32 -18.74
N GLU A 65 9.75 -9.67 -17.63
CA GLU A 65 10.74 -9.12 -16.69
C GLU A 65 11.53 -10.24 -16.02
N ASN A 66 10.89 -11.34 -15.64
CA ASN A 66 11.58 -12.51 -15.10
C ASN A 66 12.58 -13.10 -16.12
N ASN A 67 12.17 -13.25 -17.38
CA ASN A 67 13.02 -13.75 -18.47
C ASN A 67 14.16 -12.77 -18.79
N ARG A 68 13.91 -11.46 -18.70
CA ARG A 68 14.93 -10.42 -18.84
C ARG A 68 15.99 -10.52 -17.75
N LEU A 69 15.61 -10.74 -16.49
CA LEU A 69 16.56 -10.93 -15.39
C LEU A 69 17.42 -12.18 -15.62
N ILE A 70 16.79 -13.31 -15.97
CA ILE A 70 17.48 -14.58 -16.23
C ILE A 70 18.47 -14.44 -17.40
N SER A 71 18.03 -13.89 -18.52
CA SER A 71 18.88 -13.74 -19.73
C SER A 71 20.09 -12.83 -19.51
N LYS A 72 19.98 -11.84 -18.61
CA LYS A 72 21.08 -10.95 -18.23
C LYS A 72 21.92 -11.44 -17.04
N GLY A 73 21.53 -12.54 -16.39
CA GLY A 73 22.17 -13.00 -15.15
C GLY A 73 21.98 -12.05 -13.97
N GLU A 74 20.95 -11.20 -14.01
CA GLU A 74 20.60 -10.26 -12.96
C GLU A 74 19.78 -10.96 -11.86
N LYS A 75 19.91 -10.49 -10.61
CA LYS A 75 19.11 -10.98 -9.48
C LYS A 75 17.93 -10.03 -9.23
N PRO A 76 16.76 -10.54 -8.82
CA PRO A 76 15.67 -9.67 -8.38
C PRO A 76 16.07 -8.87 -7.13
N SER A 77 15.32 -7.80 -6.89
CA SER A 77 15.42 -6.93 -5.71
C SER A 77 14.05 -6.76 -5.05
N ALA A 78 13.98 -6.04 -3.93
CA ALA A 78 12.70 -5.75 -3.26
C ALA A 78 11.72 -4.98 -4.16
N LEU A 79 12.21 -4.22 -5.16
CA LEU A 79 11.37 -3.51 -6.14
C LEU A 79 10.53 -4.47 -7.02
N HIS A 80 10.93 -5.73 -7.13
CA HIS A 80 10.20 -6.73 -7.91
C HIS A 80 9.09 -7.40 -7.10
N ALA A 81 9.10 -7.27 -5.76
CA ALA A 81 8.04 -7.80 -4.93
C ALA A 81 6.77 -6.98 -5.17
N GLY A 82 5.65 -7.64 -5.53
CA GLY A 82 4.40 -6.94 -5.84
C GLY A 82 3.86 -6.05 -4.70
N CYS A 83 4.28 -6.28 -3.46
CA CYS A 83 3.91 -5.45 -2.32
C CYS A 83 4.78 -4.20 -2.14
N SER A 84 5.84 -4.00 -2.94
CA SER A 84 6.82 -2.95 -2.71
C SER A 84 6.22 -1.54 -2.74
N GLY A 85 5.21 -1.30 -3.60
CA GLY A 85 4.42 -0.07 -3.61
C GLY A 85 3.70 0.22 -2.29
N LYS A 86 3.05 -0.79 -1.72
CA LYS A 86 2.36 -0.69 -0.43
C LYS A 86 3.35 -0.39 0.70
N HIS A 87 4.52 -1.01 0.69
CA HIS A 87 5.58 -0.72 1.65
C HIS A 87 6.11 0.72 1.51
N ALA A 88 6.33 1.18 0.28
CA ALA A 88 6.73 2.57 0.02
C ALA A 88 5.70 3.57 0.54
N ALA A 89 4.40 3.29 0.37
CA ALA A 89 3.33 4.11 0.93
C ALA A 89 3.32 4.12 2.46
N MET A 90 3.58 2.98 3.10
CA MET A 90 3.71 2.90 4.57
C MET A 90 4.94 3.64 5.10
N LEU A 91 6.07 3.59 4.39
CA LEU A 91 7.27 4.38 4.72
C LEU A 91 7.01 5.88 4.59
N ALA A 92 6.35 6.30 3.50
CA ALA A 92 5.92 7.68 3.31
C ALA A 92 5.00 8.15 4.44
N TYR A 93 4.06 7.29 4.84
CA TYR A 93 3.15 7.59 5.93
C TYR A 93 3.87 7.66 7.28
N ALA A 94 4.81 6.76 7.55
CA ALA A 94 5.63 6.80 8.76
C ALA A 94 6.43 8.11 8.86
N LYS A 95 7.04 8.55 7.75
CA LYS A 95 7.71 9.86 7.69
C LYS A 95 6.76 11.02 7.94
N TYR A 96 5.57 11.00 7.35
CA TYR A 96 4.55 12.02 7.58
C TYR A 96 4.11 12.10 9.05
N LEU A 97 3.96 10.95 9.72
CA LEU A 97 3.62 10.87 11.14
C LEU A 97 4.80 11.22 12.07
N GLY A 98 6.02 11.35 11.53
CA GLY A 98 7.23 11.56 12.31
C GLY A 98 7.61 10.36 13.19
N CYS A 99 7.21 9.14 12.81
CA CYS A 99 7.55 7.90 13.52
C CYS A 99 8.69 7.13 12.84
N ASP A 100 9.16 6.09 13.52
CA ASP A 100 10.25 5.24 13.04
C ASP A 100 9.87 4.55 11.71
N ILE A 101 10.82 4.51 10.79
CA ILE A 101 10.65 3.87 9.48
C ILE A 101 11.16 2.42 9.46
N HIS A 102 11.83 1.95 10.50
CA HIS A 102 12.47 0.63 10.50
C HIS A 102 11.52 -0.49 10.96
N ASP A 103 10.47 -0.16 11.71
CA ASP A 103 9.54 -1.15 12.24
C ASP A 103 8.08 -0.92 11.88
N TYR A 104 7.82 -0.20 10.78
CA TYR A 104 6.49 0.02 10.23
C TYR A 104 5.70 -1.26 9.92
N HIS A 105 6.37 -2.41 9.79
CA HIS A 105 5.74 -3.71 9.57
C HIS A 105 5.16 -4.32 10.85
N LYS A 106 5.54 -3.84 12.04
CA LYS A 106 5.04 -4.38 13.32
C LYS A 106 3.64 -3.86 13.60
N ILE A 107 2.77 -4.72 14.12
CA ILE A 107 1.39 -4.35 14.44
C ILE A 107 1.29 -3.19 15.44
N SER A 108 2.24 -3.07 16.36
CA SER A 108 2.29 -1.97 17.35
C SER A 108 2.64 -0.61 16.73
N HIS A 109 3.13 -0.58 15.50
CA HIS A 109 3.57 0.65 14.85
C HIS A 109 2.36 1.56 14.54
N PRO A 110 2.46 2.90 14.71
CA PRO A 110 1.37 3.83 14.45
C PRO A 110 0.70 3.64 13.08
N VAL A 111 1.48 3.41 12.02
CA VAL A 111 0.94 3.14 10.68
C VAL A 111 0.00 1.93 10.67
N GLN A 112 0.40 0.81 11.30
CA GLN A 112 -0.43 -0.40 11.33
C GLN A 112 -1.67 -0.24 12.21
N GLN A 113 -1.57 0.55 13.29
CA GLN A 113 -2.72 0.89 14.12
C GLN A 113 -3.77 1.71 13.35
N GLU A 114 -3.33 2.69 12.55
CA GLU A 114 -4.25 3.46 11.69
C GLU A 114 -4.85 2.62 10.55
N VAL A 115 -4.09 1.69 9.98
CA VAL A 115 -4.60 0.70 9.03
C VAL A 115 -5.68 -0.17 9.68
N MET A 116 -5.43 -0.68 10.89
CA MET A 116 -6.37 -1.52 11.62
C MET A 116 -7.67 -0.78 11.97
N LYS A 117 -7.58 0.48 12.43
CA LYS A 117 -8.75 1.35 12.66
C LYS A 117 -9.54 1.56 11.37
N THR A 118 -8.87 1.84 10.27
CA THR A 118 -9.53 2.05 8.98
C THR A 118 -10.23 0.77 8.51
N ILE A 119 -9.60 -0.39 8.66
CA ILE A 119 -10.20 -1.67 8.31
C ILE A 119 -11.45 -1.90 9.15
N SER A 120 -11.38 -1.75 10.47
CA SER A 120 -12.53 -1.84 11.37
C SER A 120 -13.70 -0.97 10.93
N ILE A 121 -13.44 0.29 10.56
CA ILE A 121 -14.46 1.22 10.07
C ILE A 121 -15.06 0.76 8.76
N PHE A 122 -14.26 0.31 7.79
CA PHE A 122 -14.79 -0.08 6.49
C PHE A 122 -15.43 -1.46 6.49
N THR A 123 -15.05 -2.33 7.40
CA THR A 123 -15.63 -3.67 7.52
C THR A 123 -16.79 -3.72 8.50
N ASP A 124 -16.99 -2.68 9.32
CA ASP A 124 -17.99 -2.70 10.39
C ASP A 124 -17.69 -3.78 11.43
N GLU A 125 -16.41 -4.03 11.71
CA GLU A 125 -15.95 -5.05 12.66
C GLU A 125 -15.19 -4.40 13.81
N ASP A 126 -15.45 -4.82 15.05
CA ASP A 126 -14.68 -4.32 16.20
C ASP A 126 -13.22 -4.75 16.05
N ILE A 127 -12.28 -3.83 16.22
CA ILE A 127 -10.83 -4.09 16.22
C ILE A 127 -10.48 -5.33 17.05
N LYS A 128 -11.12 -5.51 18.22
CA LYS A 128 -10.85 -6.64 19.13
C LYS A 128 -11.23 -8.00 18.55
N ASN A 129 -12.13 -8.01 17.56
CA ASN A 129 -12.63 -9.23 16.92
C ASN A 129 -11.88 -9.57 15.63
N ILE A 130 -10.95 -8.73 15.17
CA ILE A 130 -10.21 -8.95 13.92
C ILE A 130 -8.94 -9.75 14.23
N PRO A 131 -8.87 -11.06 13.91
CA PRO A 131 -7.65 -11.82 14.09
C PRO A 131 -6.59 -11.33 13.10
N ILE A 132 -5.33 -11.36 13.54
CA ILE A 132 -4.20 -10.82 12.79
C ILE A 132 -3.24 -11.96 12.47
N GLY A 133 -2.91 -12.10 11.19
CA GLY A 133 -1.82 -12.93 10.70
C GLY A 133 -0.63 -12.07 10.25
N ILE A 134 0.44 -12.73 9.82
CA ILE A 134 1.56 -12.10 9.13
C ILE A 134 1.56 -12.61 7.69
N ASP A 135 1.51 -11.68 6.73
CA ASP A 135 1.60 -11.99 5.30
C ASP A 135 3.05 -12.35 4.92
N GLY A 136 3.24 -13.00 3.77
CA GLY A 136 4.56 -13.36 3.27
C GLY A 136 5.50 -12.16 3.06
N CYS A 137 4.97 -10.94 2.88
CA CYS A 137 5.77 -9.72 2.82
C CYS A 137 6.19 -9.17 4.21
N GLY A 138 5.72 -9.78 5.30
CA GLY A 138 6.01 -9.39 6.67
C GLY A 138 5.05 -8.36 7.27
N LEU A 139 4.08 -7.85 6.50
CA LEU A 139 3.04 -6.95 7.01
C LEU A 139 1.92 -7.71 7.76
N PRO A 140 1.20 -7.06 8.69
CA PRO A 140 0.00 -7.62 9.28
C PRO A 140 -1.09 -7.82 8.22
N ILE A 141 -1.81 -8.94 8.31
CA ILE A 141 -3.01 -9.22 7.52
C ILE A 141 -4.20 -9.44 8.45
N PHE A 142 -5.35 -8.91 8.06
CA PHE A 142 -6.57 -8.86 8.87
C PHE A 142 -7.56 -9.90 8.37
N ILE A 143 -7.87 -10.88 9.22
CA ILE A 143 -8.73 -12.01 8.86
C ILE A 143 -10.18 -11.58 9.07
N LEU A 144 -10.97 -11.61 8.00
CA LEU A 144 -12.34 -11.11 7.99
C LEU A 144 -13.26 -12.09 7.24
N PRO A 145 -14.54 -12.19 7.64
CA PRO A 145 -15.55 -12.86 6.83
C PRO A 145 -15.65 -12.23 5.43
N ILE A 146 -15.90 -13.05 4.40
CA ILE A 146 -16.00 -12.57 3.00
C ILE A 146 -17.03 -11.44 2.84
N TYR A 147 -18.17 -11.51 3.53
CA TYR A 147 -19.20 -10.47 3.45
C TYR A 147 -18.74 -9.13 4.07
N LYS A 148 -17.86 -9.15 5.08
CA LYS A 148 -17.23 -7.96 5.66
C LYS A 148 -16.19 -7.36 4.71
N MET A 149 -15.45 -8.20 3.99
CA MET A 149 -14.56 -7.74 2.92
C MET A 149 -15.37 -7.09 1.79
N ALA A 150 -16.47 -7.70 1.33
CA ALA A 150 -17.35 -7.13 0.33
C ALA A 150 -17.95 -5.79 0.78
N LEU A 151 -18.37 -5.69 2.05
CA LEU A 151 -18.83 -4.43 2.65
C LEU A 151 -17.76 -3.33 2.58
N SER A 152 -16.49 -3.68 2.81
CA SER A 152 -15.40 -2.69 2.74
C SER A 152 -15.23 -2.07 1.35
N TYR A 153 -15.39 -2.86 0.29
CA TYR A 153 -15.38 -2.36 -1.08
C TYR A 153 -16.65 -1.56 -1.39
N ALA A 154 -17.83 -2.02 -0.94
CA ALA A 154 -19.08 -1.27 -1.09
C ALA A 154 -19.00 0.11 -0.41
N ARG A 155 -18.42 0.18 0.80
CA ARG A 155 -18.17 1.45 1.50
C ARG A 155 -17.14 2.32 0.79
N LEU A 156 -16.07 1.76 0.24
CA LEU A 156 -15.10 2.50 -0.57
C LEU A 156 -15.78 3.19 -1.76
N THR A 157 -16.57 2.45 -2.53
CA THR A 157 -17.31 3.01 -3.69
C THR A 157 -18.39 4.00 -3.26
N ARG A 158 -19.12 3.71 -2.18
CA ARG A 158 -20.14 4.64 -1.67
C ARG A 158 -19.48 5.96 -1.24
N TYR A 159 -18.41 5.89 -0.43
CA TYR A 159 -17.76 7.08 0.10
C TYR A 159 -17.08 7.90 -0.98
N SER A 160 -16.54 7.28 -2.05
CA SER A 160 -16.00 8.05 -3.18
C SER A 160 -17.05 8.89 -3.93
N GLN A 161 -18.34 8.63 -3.72
CA GLN A 161 -19.47 9.33 -4.34
C GLN A 161 -20.28 10.19 -3.35
N ASP A 162 -19.90 10.21 -2.07
CA ASP A 162 -20.63 10.86 -0.97
C ASP A 162 -19.82 12.03 -0.41
N PRO A 163 -20.05 13.29 -0.87
CA PRO A 163 -19.30 14.46 -0.43
C PRO A 163 -19.39 14.76 1.07
N ASP A 164 -20.41 14.24 1.76
CA ASP A 164 -20.61 14.43 3.20
C ASP A 164 -19.80 13.40 4.02
N SER A 165 -19.23 12.38 3.39
CA SER A 165 -18.36 11.40 4.05
C SER A 165 -17.00 12.02 4.37
N THR A 166 -16.51 11.83 5.59
CA THR A 166 -15.14 12.23 5.96
C THR A 166 -14.06 11.50 5.15
N TYR A 167 -14.40 10.35 4.55
CA TYR A 167 -13.50 9.57 3.70
C TYR A 167 -13.63 9.91 2.21
N HIS A 168 -14.48 10.88 1.83
CA HIS A 168 -14.80 11.18 0.43
C HIS A 168 -13.56 11.34 -0.44
N GLU A 169 -12.70 12.31 -0.11
CA GLU A 169 -11.51 12.64 -0.88
C GLU A 169 -10.53 11.47 -0.98
N ALA A 170 -10.36 10.71 0.11
CA ALA A 170 -9.45 9.57 0.12
C ALA A 170 -9.96 8.43 -0.79
N CYS A 171 -11.24 8.08 -0.67
CA CYS A 171 -11.85 7.04 -1.49
C CYS A 171 -11.94 7.45 -2.97
N LYS A 172 -12.28 8.72 -3.25
CA LYS A 172 -12.29 9.29 -4.59
C LYS A 172 -10.90 9.25 -5.24
N THR A 173 -9.87 9.71 -4.52
CA THR A 173 -8.49 9.69 -5.00
C THR A 173 -8.01 8.27 -5.32
N ILE A 174 -8.34 7.29 -4.48
CA ILE A 174 -8.02 5.88 -4.74
C ILE A 174 -8.72 5.39 -6.01
N PHE A 175 -10.02 5.69 -6.14
CA PHE A 175 -10.80 5.28 -7.29
C PHE A 175 -10.25 5.87 -8.59
N GLU A 176 -9.93 7.17 -8.60
CA GLU A 176 -9.33 7.84 -9.75
C GLU A 176 -7.96 7.27 -10.10
N ALA A 177 -7.08 7.11 -9.10
CA ALA A 177 -5.74 6.54 -9.30
C ALA A 177 -5.76 5.14 -9.93
N MET A 178 -6.63 4.25 -9.43
CA MET A 178 -6.74 2.88 -9.95
C MET A 178 -7.34 2.82 -11.36
N ASN A 179 -8.14 3.80 -11.77
CA ASN A 179 -8.69 3.85 -13.13
C ASN A 179 -7.74 4.53 -14.12
N GLU A 180 -6.98 5.53 -13.68
CA GLU A 180 -6.02 6.25 -14.53
C GLU A 180 -4.73 5.45 -14.77
N TYR A 181 -4.29 4.66 -13.78
CA TYR A 181 -3.07 3.83 -13.84
C TYR A 181 -3.37 2.37 -13.45
N PRO A 182 -4.03 1.59 -14.33
CA PRO A 182 -4.45 0.21 -14.04
C PRO A 182 -3.34 -0.85 -14.20
N GLU A 183 -2.16 -0.47 -14.70
CA GLU A 183 -0.99 -1.35 -14.84
C GLU A 183 -0.45 -1.88 -13.50
#